data_AF-A0A938WKC9-F1
#
_entry.id   AF-A0A938WKC9-F1
#
_cell.length_a   1.000
_cell.length_b   1.000
_cell.length_c   1.000
_cell.angle_alpha   90.00
_cell.angle_beta   90.00
_cell.angle_gamma   90.00
#
_symmetry.space_group_name_H-M   'P 1'
#
loop_
_entity.id
_entity.type
_entity.pdbx_description
1 polymer ?
#
loop_
_entity_poly.entity_id
_entity_poly.type
_entity_poly.pdbx_seq_one_letter_code
_entity_poly.pdbx_strand_id
1 'polypeptide(L)'
;MMEREEYIRSRAGKENPFRVPEGYFEGLASQVMANLPDRDAAPVRTARTYRLRLRAWICTAACVCIGMFGAVMYFADSGNVGVSAPDSSVAADAQSASYDSYDEAVADYMMIDNADIYAYLTDSSFE
;
A
#
# COMPACT_ATOMS: atom_id res chain seq x y z
N MET A 1 -9.18 19.64 -42.40
CA MET A 1 -8.00 18.80 -42.07
C MET A 1 -6.99 18.74 -43.22
N MET A 2 -7.42 18.69 -44.49
CA MET A 2 -6.53 18.62 -45.67
C MET A 2 -5.55 19.81 -45.82
N GLU A 3 -5.96 21.04 -45.49
CA GLU A 3 -5.09 22.23 -45.60
C GLU A 3 -3.82 22.13 -44.75
N ARG A 4 -3.90 21.50 -43.57
CA ARG A 4 -2.73 21.32 -42.68
C ARG A 4 -1.77 20.28 -43.22
N GLU A 5 -2.28 19.22 -43.84
CA GLU A 5 -1.44 18.17 -44.43
C GLU A 5 -0.72 18.67 -45.68
N GLU A 6 -1.36 19.47 -46.53
CA GLU A 6 -0.72 20.13 -47.67
C GLU A 6 0.34 21.15 -47.24
N TYR A 7 0.06 21.94 -46.18
CA TYR A 7 1.04 22.85 -45.61
C TYR A 7 2.29 22.12 -45.10
N ILE A 8 2.12 21.01 -44.37
CA ILE A 8 3.26 20.20 -43.90
C ILE A 8 4.00 19.56 -45.08
N ARG A 9 3.28 19.02 -46.08
CA ARG A 9 3.89 18.37 -47.25
C ARG A 9 4.69 19.35 -48.12
N SER A 10 4.20 20.57 -48.29
CA SER A 10 4.92 21.61 -49.04
C SER A 10 6.19 22.09 -48.33
N ARG A 11 6.18 22.11 -46.99
CA ARG A 11 7.30 22.60 -46.18
C ARG A 11 8.35 21.54 -45.89
N ALA A 12 7.93 20.32 -45.56
CA ALA A 12 8.78 19.22 -45.08
C ALA A 12 9.01 18.12 -46.12
N GLY A 13 8.30 18.15 -47.25
CA GLY A 13 8.34 17.10 -48.25
C GLY A 13 7.55 15.86 -47.84
N LYS A 14 7.62 14.82 -48.67
CA LYS A 14 6.98 13.51 -48.43
C LYS A 14 7.98 12.43 -47.99
N GLU A 15 9.27 12.72 -48.10
CA GLU A 15 10.32 11.77 -47.73
C GLU A 15 10.44 11.68 -46.20
N ASN A 16 10.73 10.49 -45.70
CA ASN A 16 10.93 10.28 -44.27
C ASN A 16 12.29 10.87 -43.84
N PRO A 17 12.30 11.93 -43.00
CA PRO A 17 13.56 12.52 -42.53
C PRO A 17 14.24 11.67 -41.46
N PHE A 18 13.52 10.72 -40.84
CA PHE A 18 14.07 9.84 -39.82
C PHE A 18 14.77 8.67 -40.49
N ARG A 19 16.08 8.84 -40.76
CA ARG A 19 16.97 7.75 -41.16
C ARG A 19 18.01 7.52 -40.07
N VAL A 20 18.20 6.27 -39.70
CA VAL A 20 19.29 5.86 -38.82
C VAL A 20 20.51 5.51 -39.67
N PRO A 21 21.75 5.78 -39.18
CA PRO A 21 22.95 5.26 -39.79
C PRO A 21 22.94 3.72 -39.86
N GLU A 22 23.68 3.15 -40.81
CA GLU A 22 23.92 1.71 -40.81
C GLU A 22 24.61 1.28 -39.51
N GLY A 23 24.15 0.17 -38.93
CA GLY A 23 24.67 -0.33 -37.66
C GLY A 23 24.21 0.44 -36.41
N TYR A 24 23.31 1.43 -36.49
CA TYR A 24 22.88 2.21 -35.31
C TYR A 24 22.28 1.35 -34.18
N PHE A 25 21.54 0.31 -34.54
CA PHE A 25 20.97 -0.64 -33.59
C PHE A 25 21.88 -1.85 -33.31
N GLU A 26 23.05 -1.89 -33.94
CA GLU A 26 24.03 -2.96 -33.73
C GLU A 26 24.57 -2.88 -32.31
N GLY A 27 24.42 -3.95 -31.55
CA GLY A 27 24.84 -3.99 -30.15
C GLY A 27 23.96 -3.18 -29.18
N LEU A 28 22.81 -2.63 -29.61
CA LEU A 28 21.88 -1.94 -28.69
C LEU A 28 21.47 -2.85 -27.54
N ALA A 29 21.09 -4.10 -27.83
CA ALA A 29 20.66 -5.05 -26.81
C ALA A 29 21.78 -5.32 -25.78
N SER A 30 23.02 -5.49 -26.22
CA SER A 30 24.17 -5.67 -25.31
C SER A 30 24.43 -4.41 -24.49
N GLN A 31 24.33 -3.22 -25.10
CA GLN A 31 24.54 -1.96 -24.40
C GLN A 31 23.45 -1.71 -23.35
N VAL A 32 22.18 -1.98 -23.68
CA VAL A 32 21.08 -1.91 -22.73
C VAL A 32 21.33 -2.87 -21.57
N MET A 33 21.61 -4.15 -21.83
CA MET A 33 21.88 -5.13 -20.78
C MET A 33 23.10 -4.78 -19.92
N ALA A 34 24.15 -4.21 -20.51
CA ALA A 34 25.34 -3.78 -19.76
C ALA A 34 25.09 -2.54 -18.89
N ASN A 35 24.08 -1.72 -19.22
CA ASN A 35 23.68 -0.55 -18.43
C ASN A 35 22.50 -0.83 -17.50
N LEU A 36 21.97 -2.06 -17.47
CA LEU A 36 21.02 -2.44 -16.45
C LEU A 36 21.78 -2.44 -15.11
N PRO A 37 21.25 -1.80 -14.06
CA PRO A 37 21.81 -1.97 -12.72
C PRO A 37 21.82 -3.47 -12.40
N ASP A 38 22.89 -3.93 -11.75
CA ASP A 38 22.95 -5.30 -11.28
C ASP A 38 21.66 -5.61 -10.54
N ARG A 39 21.00 -6.71 -10.91
CA ARG A 39 19.88 -7.30 -10.18
C ARG A 39 20.39 -7.87 -8.85
N ASP A 40 21.22 -7.13 -8.14
CA ASP A 40 21.32 -7.24 -6.71
C ASP A 40 19.96 -6.78 -6.21
N ALA A 41 19.09 -7.77 -5.99
CA ALA A 41 17.85 -7.60 -5.26
C ALA A 41 18.22 -6.83 -4.00
N ALA A 42 18.00 -5.51 -4.03
CA ALA A 42 18.31 -4.63 -2.92
C ALA A 42 17.71 -5.32 -1.71
N PRO A 43 18.51 -5.68 -0.69
CA PRO A 43 17.99 -6.48 0.41
C PRO A 43 16.81 -5.71 0.97
N VAL A 44 15.61 -6.24 0.75
CA VAL A 44 14.36 -5.60 1.15
C VAL A 44 14.55 -5.27 2.60
N ARG A 45 14.72 -3.97 2.90
CA ARG A 45 15.24 -3.53 4.18
C ARG A 45 14.30 -4.06 5.26
N THR A 46 14.76 -5.08 5.98
CA THR A 46 14.03 -5.75 7.05
C THR A 46 13.87 -4.86 8.29
N ALA A 47 14.12 -3.54 8.16
CA ALA A 47 13.84 -2.55 9.19
C ALA A 47 12.39 -2.61 9.70
N ARG A 48 11.45 -3.13 8.89
CA ARG A 48 10.06 -3.37 9.28
C ARG A 48 9.92 -4.44 10.38
N THR A 49 10.70 -5.53 10.36
CA THR A 49 10.56 -6.61 11.36
C THR A 49 11.06 -6.19 12.74
N TYR A 50 12.10 -5.36 12.85
CA TYR A 50 12.56 -4.86 14.15
C TYR A 50 11.53 -3.93 14.81
N ARG A 51 10.93 -3.01 14.04
CA ARG A 51 9.89 -2.09 14.56
C ARG A 51 8.63 -2.83 14.99
N LEU A 52 8.21 -3.85 14.24
CA LEU A 52 7.05 -4.68 14.59
C LEU A 52 7.28 -5.46 15.88
N ARG A 53 8.46 -6.07 16.05
CA ARG A 53 8.81 -6.78 17.29
C ARG A 53 8.79 -5.82 18.48
N LEU A 54 9.43 -4.65 18.36
CA LEU A 54 9.44 -3.65 19.45
C LEU A 54 8.03 -3.18 19.84
N ARG A 55 7.16 -2.95 18.86
CA ARG A 55 5.75 -2.60 19.10
C ARG A 55 5.01 -3.72 19.86
N ALA A 56 5.23 -4.98 19.50
CA ALA A 56 4.63 -6.11 20.20
C ALA A 56 5.05 -6.17 21.68
N TRP A 57 6.34 -5.96 21.98
CA TRP A 57 6.83 -5.91 23.36
C TRP A 57 6.21 -4.77 24.18
N ILE A 58 6.07 -3.59 23.58
CA ILE A 58 5.45 -2.42 24.23
C ILE A 58 3.96 -2.69 24.52
N CYS A 59 3.21 -3.25 23.57
CA CYS A 59 1.81 -3.61 23.78
C CYS A 59 1.65 -4.65 24.90
N THR A 60 2.49 -5.70 24.93
CA THR A 60 2.44 -6.69 26.01
C THR A 60 2.73 -6.08 27.38
N ALA A 61 3.73 -5.20 27.48
CA ALA A 61 4.07 -4.54 28.74
C ALA A 61 2.92 -3.63 29.21
N ALA A 62 2.29 -2.86 28.30
CA ALA A 62 1.17 -2.00 28.62
C ALA A 62 -0.04 -2.79 29.15
N CYS A 63 -0.40 -3.90 28.49
CA CYS A 63 -1.51 -4.75 28.94
C CYS A 63 -1.26 -5.34 30.34
N VAL A 64 -0.02 -5.77 30.63
CA VAL A 64 0.35 -6.28 31.96
C VAL A 64 0.29 -5.17 33.01
N CYS A 65 0.77 -3.96 32.70
CA CYS A 65 0.68 -2.83 33.62
C CYS A 65 -0.77 -2.44 33.91
N ILE A 66 -1.63 -2.37 32.89
CA ILE A 66 -3.06 -2.06 33.06
C ILE A 66 -3.75 -3.16 33.87
N GLY A 67 -3.50 -4.43 33.57
CA GLY A 67 -4.07 -5.57 34.31
C GLY A 67 -3.62 -5.61 35.77
N MET A 68 -2.33 -5.38 36.04
CA MET A 68 -1.80 -5.34 37.39
C MET A 68 -2.36 -4.14 38.17
N PHE A 69 -2.40 -2.95 37.55
CA PHE A 69 -2.94 -1.75 38.19
C PHE A 69 -4.45 -1.88 38.44
N GLY A 70 -5.20 -2.44 37.49
CA GLY A 70 -6.61 -2.75 37.63
C GLY A 70 -6.88 -3.76 38.74
N ALA A 71 -6.06 -4.82 38.85
CA ALA A 71 -6.16 -5.78 39.95
C ALA A 71 -5.88 -5.13 41.31
N VAL A 72 -4.83 -4.31 41.42
CA VAL A 72 -4.51 -3.59 42.67
C VAL A 72 -5.64 -2.65 43.07
N MET A 73 -6.19 -1.88 42.14
CA MET A 73 -7.34 -1.00 42.40
C MET A 73 -8.59 -1.79 42.77
N TYR A 74 -8.87 -2.90 42.09
CA TYR A 74 -10.00 -3.77 42.40
C TYR A 74 -9.89 -4.41 43.78
N PHE A 75 -8.73 -4.94 44.16
CA PHE A 75 -8.51 -5.51 45.50
C PHE A 75 -8.48 -4.44 46.60
N ALA A 76 -8.01 -3.22 46.30
CA ALA A 76 -8.07 -2.09 47.22
C ALA A 76 -9.51 -1.58 47.44
N ASP A 77 -10.35 -1.57 46.40
CA ASP A 77 -11.77 -1.17 46.45
C ASP A 77 -12.68 -2.29 47.02
N SER A 78 -12.32 -3.56 46.80
CA SER A 78 -13.00 -4.72 47.40
C SER A 78 -12.94 -4.75 48.95
N GLY A 79 -12.11 -3.91 49.56
CA GLY A 79 -12.10 -3.65 51.00
C GLY A 79 -13.13 -2.61 51.48
N ASN A 80 -13.84 -1.92 50.57
CA ASN A 80 -14.83 -0.89 50.89
C ASN A 80 -16.06 -1.00 49.96
N VAL A 81 -16.95 -1.93 50.27
CA VAL A 81 -18.24 -2.10 49.57
C VAL A 81 -19.16 -0.91 49.86
N GLY A 82 -19.18 0.08 48.97
CA GLY A 82 -20.16 1.15 48.90
C GLY A 82 -20.99 1.03 47.62
N VAL A 83 -22.24 0.59 47.75
CA VAL A 83 -23.22 0.42 46.66
C VAL A 83 -23.50 1.74 45.91
N SER A 84 -23.53 1.72 44.57
CA SER A 84 -24.40 2.60 43.76
C SER A 84 -24.68 2.00 42.36
N ALA A 85 -25.94 2.12 41.94
CA ALA A 85 -26.60 1.43 40.84
C ALA A 85 -26.22 1.92 39.43
N PRO A 86 -26.48 1.13 38.36
CA PRO A 86 -26.17 1.52 36.98
C PRO A 86 -27.32 2.33 36.36
N ASP A 87 -27.04 3.49 35.80
CA ASP A 87 -27.97 4.17 34.89
C ASP A 87 -27.56 3.94 33.44
N SER A 88 -28.52 3.47 32.66
CA SER A 88 -28.37 2.94 31.31
C SER A 88 -28.96 3.91 30.31
N SER A 89 -28.12 4.66 29.61
CA SER A 89 -28.42 5.23 28.29
C SER A 89 -27.05 5.54 27.67
N VAL A 90 -26.71 5.10 26.46
CA VAL A 90 -27.34 5.51 25.21
C VAL A 90 -27.10 4.40 24.18
N ALA A 91 -28.18 3.86 23.62
CA ALA A 91 -28.15 3.19 22.33
C ALA A 91 -29.05 4.00 21.39
N ALA A 92 -28.45 4.80 20.52
CA ALA A 92 -29.06 5.22 19.27
C ALA A 92 -28.01 5.88 18.37
N ASP A 93 -27.98 5.42 17.12
CA ASP A 93 -27.54 6.13 15.93
C ASP A 93 -26.05 6.02 15.53
N ALA A 94 -25.74 4.93 14.84
CA ALA A 94 -24.59 4.83 13.94
C ALA A 94 -24.91 3.93 12.73
N GLN A 95 -26.09 4.12 12.11
CA GLN A 95 -26.46 3.44 10.86
C GLN A 95 -26.46 4.45 9.71
N SER A 96 -25.30 4.96 9.32
CA SER A 96 -25.13 5.66 8.01
C SER A 96 -23.66 5.82 7.56
N ALA A 97 -22.67 5.39 8.35
CA ALA A 97 -21.24 5.60 8.03
C ALA A 97 -20.49 4.32 7.57
N SER A 98 -21.21 3.28 7.12
CA SER A 98 -20.65 1.93 6.97
C SER A 98 -20.14 1.57 5.57
N TYR A 99 -19.86 2.52 4.68
CA TYR A 99 -19.27 2.22 3.38
C TYR A 99 -17.85 2.80 3.22
N ASP A 100 -17.61 4.06 3.62
CA ASP A 100 -16.26 4.66 3.54
C ASP A 100 -15.25 4.04 4.53
N SER A 101 -15.69 3.62 5.72
CA SER A 101 -14.79 3.06 6.75
C SER A 101 -14.33 1.63 6.45
N TYR A 102 -15.00 0.91 5.55
CA TYR A 102 -14.64 -0.47 5.23
C TYR A 102 -13.59 -0.55 4.12
N ASP A 103 -13.51 0.46 3.26
CA ASP A 103 -12.64 0.41 2.07
C ASP A 103 -11.16 0.60 2.42
N GLU A 104 -10.84 1.58 3.26
CA GLU A 104 -9.44 1.86 3.65
C GLU A 104 -8.86 0.76 4.56
N ALA A 105 -9.64 0.27 5.52
CA ALA A 105 -9.21 -0.79 6.41
C ALA A 105 -9.01 -2.11 5.65
N VAL A 106 -9.94 -2.47 4.76
CA VAL A 106 -9.82 -3.68 3.94
C VAL A 106 -8.63 -3.59 3.00
N ALA A 107 -8.35 -2.42 2.40
CA ALA A 107 -7.16 -2.21 1.59
C ALA A 107 -5.86 -2.42 2.40
N ASP A 108 -5.80 -1.90 3.64
CA ASP A 108 -4.67 -2.09 4.54
C ASP A 108 -4.49 -3.56 4.99
N TYR A 109 -5.60 -4.29 5.20
CA TYR A 109 -5.58 -5.70 5.58
C TYR A 109 -5.27 -6.65 4.42
N MET A 110 -5.71 -6.33 3.21
CA MET A 110 -5.46 -7.16 2.03
C MET A 110 -3.99 -7.09 1.58
N MET A 111 -3.23 -6.06 1.99
CA MET A 111 -1.87 -5.82 1.51
C MET A 111 -1.73 -5.94 -0.02
N ILE A 112 -2.81 -5.64 -0.75
CA ILE A 112 -2.88 -5.86 -2.18
C ILE A 112 -2.00 -4.82 -2.87
N ASP A 113 -0.90 -5.25 -3.48
CA ASP A 113 -0.03 -4.35 -4.21
C ASP A 113 -0.45 -4.24 -5.68
N ASN A 114 0.16 -3.32 -6.43
CA ASN A 114 -0.16 -3.17 -7.84
C ASN A 114 0.10 -4.45 -8.65
N ALA A 115 1.05 -5.30 -8.23
CA ALA A 115 1.35 -6.56 -8.90
C ALA A 115 0.26 -7.62 -8.64
N ASP A 116 -0.28 -7.67 -7.42
CA ASP A 116 -1.43 -8.52 -7.07
C ASP A 116 -2.66 -8.14 -7.90
N ILE A 117 -2.90 -6.84 -8.11
CA ILE A 117 -3.98 -6.34 -8.99
C ILE A 117 -3.80 -6.86 -10.43
N TYR A 118 -2.58 -6.77 -10.98
CA TYR A 118 -2.31 -7.29 -12.33
C TYR A 118 -2.49 -8.81 -12.41
N ALA A 119 -2.07 -9.55 -11.39
CA ALA A 119 -2.23 -11.01 -11.34
C ALA A 119 -3.72 -11.41 -11.45
N TYR A 120 -4.61 -10.80 -10.66
CA TYR A 120 -6.05 -11.05 -10.74
C TYR A 120 -6.67 -10.68 -12.11
N LEU A 121 -6.20 -9.59 -12.73
CA LEU A 121 -6.68 -9.18 -14.06
C LEU A 121 -6.19 -10.13 -15.16
N THR A 122 -4.98 -10.67 -15.04
CA THR A 122 -4.44 -11.63 -16.01
C THR A 122 -5.00 -13.04 -15.83
N ASP A 123 -5.34 -13.43 -14.61
CA ASP A 123 -5.94 -14.73 -14.31
C ASP A 123 -7.39 -14.79 -14.81
N SER A 124 -8.15 -13.69 -14.65
CA SER A 124 -9.52 -13.57 -15.15
C SER A 124 -9.65 -13.39 -16.67
N SER A 125 -8.55 -13.20 -17.40
CA SER A 125 -8.53 -13.13 -18.86
C SER A 125 -8.20 -14.46 -19.55
N PHE A 126 -8.00 -15.53 -18.78
CA PHE A 126 -7.77 -16.89 -19.28
C PHE A 126 -8.96 -17.85 -19.09
N GLU A 127 -10.14 -17.33 -18.74
CA GLU A 127 -11.41 -18.08 -18.72
C GLU A 127 -12.32 -17.71 -19.91
#